data_AF-A0A7W1SSX7-F1
#
_entry.id   AF-A0A7W1SSX7-F1
#
_cell.length_a   1.000
_cell.length_b   1.000
_cell.length_c   1.000
_cell.angle_alpha   90.00
_cell.angle_beta   90.00
_cell.angle_gamma   90.00
#
_symmetry.space_group_name_H-M   'P 1'
#
loop_
_entity.id
_entity.type
_entity.pdbx_description
1 polymer ?
#
loop_
_entity_poly.entity_id
_entity_poly.type
_entity_poly.pdbx_seq_one_letter_code
_entity_poly.pdbx_strand_id
1 'polypeptide(L)'
;TWGFSRDDVEATIFPTYLDKGVFTVSPFESLDRDGVGALVRMAIEAGRRTRPDLKLGVCGEHGGDPDSVHFFHDAGVDYVSCSPFRVPVARLEAGRAALLAETRSIPD
;
A
#
# COMPACT_ATOMS: atom_id res chain seq x y z
N THR A 1 -9.07 9.30 5.04
CA THR A 1 -10.01 8.91 3.95
C THR A 1 -11.25 8.24 4.50
N TRP A 2 -11.11 7.18 5.28
CA TRP A 2 -12.24 6.44 5.88
C TRP A 2 -13.03 7.20 6.98
N GLY A 3 -12.49 8.29 7.52
CA GLY A 3 -13.12 8.98 8.66
C GLY A 3 -13.04 8.18 9.97
N PHE A 4 -12.18 7.16 10.03
CA PHE A 4 -12.00 6.30 11.18
C PHE A 4 -10.87 6.78 12.08
N SER A 5 -11.16 6.84 13.38
CA SER A 5 -10.16 6.78 14.43
C SER A 5 -9.81 5.31 14.64
N ARG A 6 -8.55 4.92 14.42
CA ARG A 6 -8.12 3.52 14.46
C ARG A 6 -8.45 2.85 15.79
N ASP A 7 -8.04 3.49 16.89
CA ASP A 7 -8.19 2.95 18.24
C ASP A 7 -9.67 2.71 18.61
N ASP A 8 -10.57 3.56 18.12
CA ASP A 8 -12.01 3.44 18.40
C ASP A 8 -12.66 2.34 17.55
N VAL A 9 -12.36 2.29 16.25
CA VAL A 9 -13.06 1.38 15.32
C VAL A 9 -12.57 -0.05 15.38
N GLU A 10 -11.31 -0.29 15.74
CA GLU A 10 -10.74 -1.64 15.88
C GLU A 10 -11.48 -2.44 16.96
N ALA A 11 -11.80 -1.80 18.09
CA ALA A 11 -12.47 -2.45 19.21
C ALA A 11 -13.99 -2.54 19.07
N THR A 12 -14.61 -1.74 18.19
CA THR A 12 -16.07 -1.57 18.16
C THR A 12 -16.71 -2.02 16.85
N ILE A 13 -16.21 -1.54 15.71
CA ILE A 13 -16.88 -1.68 14.40
C ILE A 13 -16.29 -2.83 13.60
N PHE A 14 -14.97 -2.99 13.64
CA PHE A 14 -14.23 -3.90 12.75
C PHE A 14 -14.64 -5.36 12.86
N PRO A 15 -14.88 -5.94 14.07
CA PRO A 15 -15.35 -7.32 14.17
C PRO A 15 -16.64 -7.56 13.38
N THR A 16 -17.58 -6.61 13.44
CA THR A 16 -18.86 -6.71 12.73
C THR A 16 -18.68 -6.54 11.22
N TYR A 17 -17.79 -5.64 10.79
CA TYR A 17 -17.58 -5.38 9.36
C TYR A 17 -16.81 -6.50 8.67
N LEU A 18 -15.88 -7.14 9.38
CA LEU A 18 -15.20 -8.35 8.92
C LEU A 18 -16.16 -9.53 8.83
N ASP A 19 -16.97 -9.77 9.88
CA ASP A 19 -17.96 -10.86 9.90
C ASP A 19 -19.00 -10.72 8.77
N LYS A 20 -19.44 -9.49 8.50
CA LYS A 20 -20.38 -9.19 7.41
C LYS A 20 -19.74 -9.12 6.03
N GLY A 21 -18.42 -9.33 5.92
CA GLY A 21 -17.68 -9.23 4.66
C GLY A 21 -17.66 -7.83 4.04
N VAL A 22 -17.97 -6.79 4.81
CA VAL A 22 -17.80 -5.39 4.38
C VAL A 22 -16.32 -5.10 4.20
N PHE A 23 -15.48 -5.64 5.09
CA PHE A 23 -14.04 -5.70 4.91
C PHE A 23 -13.60 -7.17 4.83
N THR A 24 -12.66 -7.45 3.95
CA THR A 24 -11.95 -8.74 3.91
C THR A 24 -10.67 -8.71 4.74
N VAL A 25 -10.08 -7.52 4.88
CA VAL A 25 -8.89 -7.22 5.68
C VAL A 25 -9.04 -5.82 6.26
N SER A 26 -8.43 -5.58 7.43
CA SER A 26 -8.39 -4.24 8.02
C SER A 26 -7.72 -3.25 7.06
N PRO A 27 -8.34 -2.08 6.75
CA PRO A 27 -7.70 -1.06 5.91
C PRO A 27 -6.48 -0.38 6.58
N PHE A 28 -6.25 -0.62 7.87
CA PHE A 28 -5.05 -0.18 8.57
C PHE A 28 -3.88 -1.18 8.44
N GLU A 29 -4.18 -2.44 8.10
CA GLU A 29 -3.19 -3.49 7.90
C GLU A 29 -2.76 -3.56 6.42
N SER A 30 -3.73 -3.60 5.51
CA SER A 30 -3.49 -3.59 4.06
C SER A 30 -4.14 -2.37 3.43
N LEU A 31 -3.46 -1.76 2.47
CA LEU A 31 -3.87 -0.52 1.85
C LEU A 31 -5.16 -0.73 1.05
N ASP A 32 -6.18 0.05 1.37
CA ASP A 32 -7.33 0.25 0.49
C ASP A 32 -6.89 0.87 -0.85
N ARG A 33 -6.79 0.03 -1.88
CA ARG A 33 -6.24 0.39 -3.20
C ARG A 33 -7.13 1.36 -3.98
N ASP A 34 -8.44 1.33 -3.72
CA ASP A 34 -9.42 2.08 -4.50
C ASP A 34 -9.66 3.46 -3.88
N GLY A 35 -9.83 3.54 -2.56
CA GLY A 35 -10.03 4.81 -1.86
C GLY A 35 -8.70 5.50 -1.54
N VAL A 36 -7.98 5.00 -0.53
CA VAL A 36 -6.68 5.59 -0.11
C VAL A 36 -5.66 5.54 -1.25
N GLY A 37 -5.61 4.44 -2.00
CA GLY A 37 -4.70 4.26 -3.12
C GLY A 37 -4.92 5.27 -4.26
N ALA A 38 -6.16 5.67 -4.55
CA ALA A 38 -6.42 6.73 -5.53
C ALA A 38 -5.79 8.06 -5.10
N LEU A 39 -5.89 8.42 -3.80
CA LEU A 39 -5.24 9.61 -3.27
C LEU A 39 -3.70 9.53 -3.39
N VAL A 40 -3.12 8.36 -3.11
CA VAL A 40 -1.67 8.12 -3.26
C VAL A 40 -1.22 8.34 -4.71
N ARG A 41 -1.92 7.75 -5.68
CA ARG A 41 -1.59 7.93 -7.11
C ARG A 41 -1.68 9.40 -7.53
N MET A 42 -2.73 10.11 -7.13
CA MET A 42 -2.88 11.54 -7.43
C MET A 42 -1.74 12.37 -6.84
N ALA A 43 -1.30 12.08 -5.61
CA ALA A 43 -0.20 12.77 -4.98
C ALA A 43 1.14 12.54 -5.71
N ILE A 44 1.40 11.29 -6.13
CA ILE A 44 2.59 10.92 -6.90
C ILE A 44 2.62 11.67 -8.23
N GLU A 45 1.51 11.63 -8.99
CA GLU A 45 1.40 12.28 -10.29
C GLU A 45 1.56 13.81 -10.16
N ALA A 46 0.84 14.44 -9.25
CA ALA A 46 0.89 15.89 -9.05
C ALA A 46 2.29 16.35 -8.59
N GLY A 47 2.92 15.58 -7.69
CA GLY A 47 4.26 15.86 -7.22
C GLY A 47 5.29 15.78 -8.34
N ARG A 48 5.28 14.68 -9.12
CA ARG A 48 6.23 14.47 -10.21
C ARG A 48 5.98 15.35 -11.43
N ARG A 49 4.74 15.78 -11.65
CA ARG A 49 4.42 16.82 -12.66
C ARG A 49 5.12 18.14 -12.37
N THR A 50 5.37 18.45 -11.10
CA THR A 50 6.05 19.70 -10.69
C THR A 50 7.55 19.49 -10.51
N ARG A 51 7.98 18.36 -9.95
CA ARG A 51 9.38 17.97 -9.75
C ARG A 51 9.58 16.53 -10.25
N PRO A 52 10.04 16.32 -11.50
CA PRO A 52 10.11 14.98 -12.12
C PRO A 52 10.94 13.96 -11.35
N ASP A 53 11.99 14.40 -10.65
CA ASP A 53 12.91 13.58 -9.86
C ASP A 53 12.51 13.48 -8.36
N LEU A 54 11.31 13.93 -8.01
CA LEU A 54 10.79 13.88 -6.64
C LEU A 54 10.82 12.45 -6.10
N LYS A 55 11.64 12.25 -5.07
CA LYS A 55 11.70 11.01 -4.29
C LYS A 55 10.50 10.89 -3.38
N LEU A 56 9.79 9.78 -3.50
CA LEU A 56 8.58 9.47 -2.75
C LEU A 56 8.73 8.13 -2.07
N GLY A 57 8.27 8.04 -0.83
CA GLY A 57 8.22 6.77 -0.13
C GLY A 57 7.05 6.70 0.83
N VAL A 58 6.80 5.49 1.33
CA VAL A 58 5.71 5.19 2.25
C VAL A 58 6.26 4.63 3.55
N CYS A 59 5.69 5.06 4.67
CA CYS A 59 6.00 4.54 6.00
C CYS A 59 4.73 4.01 6.69
N GLY A 60 4.94 3.27 7.77
CA GLY A 60 3.85 2.69 8.57
C GLY A 60 3.67 1.20 8.31
N GLU A 61 2.54 0.66 8.78
CA GLU A 61 2.26 -0.78 8.72
C GLU A 61 2.13 -1.29 7.29
N HIS A 62 1.50 -0.51 6.41
CA HIS A 62 1.36 -0.82 4.99
C HIS A 62 2.71 -0.99 4.28
N GLY A 63 3.78 -0.33 4.77
CA GLY A 63 5.12 -0.46 4.18
C GLY A 63 5.74 -1.85 4.35
N GLY A 64 5.17 -2.72 5.19
CA GLY A 64 5.59 -4.10 5.38
C GLY A 64 4.52 -5.13 5.03
N ASP A 65 3.39 -4.70 4.45
CA ASP A 65 2.30 -5.57 4.00
C ASP A 65 2.54 -5.97 2.53
N PRO A 66 2.57 -7.27 2.18
CA PRO A 66 2.80 -7.72 0.81
C PRO A 66 1.91 -7.02 -0.22
N ASP A 67 0.59 -7.05 -0.04
CA ASP A 67 -0.34 -6.50 -1.04
C ASP A 67 -0.18 -4.99 -1.21
N SER A 68 0.09 -4.28 -0.11
CA SER A 68 0.41 -2.85 -0.13
C SER A 68 1.74 -2.56 -0.83
N VAL A 69 2.78 -3.36 -0.58
CA VAL A 69 4.10 -3.21 -1.23
C VAL A 69 3.98 -3.35 -2.74
N HIS A 70 3.21 -4.32 -3.23
CA HIS A 70 2.95 -4.49 -4.67
C HIS A 70 2.20 -3.28 -5.24
N PHE A 71 1.18 -2.78 -4.52
CA PHE A 71 0.51 -1.55 -4.94
C PHE A 71 1.48 -0.36 -5.03
N PHE A 72 2.35 -0.19 -4.03
CA PHE A 72 3.28 0.95 -3.99
C PHE A 72 4.34 0.86 -5.10
N HIS A 73 4.78 -0.35 -5.44
CA HIS A 73 5.60 -0.60 -6.61
C HIS A 73 4.90 -0.15 -7.89
N ASP A 74 3.66 -0.61 -8.11
CA ASP A 74 2.87 -0.25 -9.29
C ASP A 74 2.55 1.26 -9.36
N ALA A 75 2.31 1.89 -8.20
CA ALA A 75 2.10 3.33 -8.10
C ALA A 75 3.39 4.13 -8.35
N GLY A 76 4.56 3.48 -8.30
CA GLY A 76 5.85 4.06 -8.65
C GLY A 76 6.53 4.81 -7.52
N VAL A 77 6.31 4.46 -6.24
CA VAL A 77 7.12 5.06 -5.15
C VAL A 77 8.56 4.54 -5.20
N ASP A 78 9.51 5.34 -4.71
CA ASP A 78 10.93 5.00 -4.72
C ASP A 78 11.32 4.03 -3.59
N TYR A 79 10.62 4.08 -2.45
CA TYR A 79 10.91 3.19 -1.32
C TYR A 79 9.70 2.95 -0.39
N VAL A 80 9.77 1.86 0.38
CA VAL A 80 8.91 1.60 1.53
C VAL A 80 9.75 1.54 2.81
N SER A 81 9.16 1.93 3.93
CA SER A 81 9.76 1.90 5.26
C SER A 81 8.81 1.18 6.22
N CYS A 82 9.31 0.17 6.91
CA CYS A 82 8.55 -0.65 7.84
C CYS A 82 9.38 -0.99 9.09
N SER A 83 8.73 -1.63 10.08
CA SER A 83 9.40 -2.06 11.30
C SER A 83 10.54 -3.05 10.99
N PRO A 84 11.60 -3.11 11.83
CA PRO A 84 12.80 -3.92 11.54
C PRO A 84 12.50 -5.38 11.17
N PHE A 85 11.54 -6.00 11.87
CA PHE A 85 11.17 -7.40 11.63
C PHE A 85 10.41 -7.63 10.32
N ARG A 86 9.79 -6.59 9.75
CA ARG A 86 9.08 -6.68 8.45
C ARG A 86 9.99 -6.37 7.28
N VAL A 87 11.22 -5.87 7.51
CA VAL A 87 12.18 -5.57 6.43
C VAL A 87 12.44 -6.78 5.51
N PRO A 88 12.65 -8.01 5.99
CA PRO A 88 12.83 -9.17 5.10
C PRO A 88 11.62 -9.42 4.19
N VAL A 89 10.41 -9.29 4.72
CA VAL A 89 9.16 -9.46 3.97
C VAL A 89 9.02 -8.37 2.92
N ALA A 90 9.19 -7.09 3.31
CA ALA A 90 9.12 -5.96 2.38
C ALA A 90 10.12 -6.09 1.23
N ARG A 91 11.34 -6.56 1.51
CA ARG A 91 12.36 -6.81 0.48
C ARG A 91 11.98 -7.94 -0.47
N LEU A 92 11.47 -9.05 0.06
CA LEU A 92 11.02 -10.18 -0.75
C LEU A 92 9.89 -9.77 -1.69
N GLU A 93 8.89 -9.06 -1.15
CA GLU A 93 7.71 -8.66 -1.92
C GLU A 93 8.00 -7.54 -2.91
N ALA A 94 8.90 -6.61 -2.59
CA ALA A 94 9.38 -5.63 -3.58
C ALA A 94 10.09 -6.33 -4.76
N GLY A 95 10.86 -7.39 -4.49
CA GLY A 95 11.49 -8.21 -5.53
C GLY A 95 10.46 -8.96 -6.39
N ARG A 96 9.44 -9.56 -5.76
CA ARG A 96 8.33 -10.23 -6.46
C ARG A 96 7.54 -9.27 -7.34
N ALA A 97 7.21 -8.08 -6.82
CA ALA A 97 6.50 -7.05 -7.57
C ALA A 97 7.28 -6.67 -8.85
N ALA A 98 8.60 -6.46 -8.73
CA ALA A 98 9.46 -6.13 -9.87
C ALA A 98 9.48 -7.25 -10.93
N LEU A 99 9.61 -8.52 -10.52
CA LEU A 99 9.63 -9.66 -11.46
C LEU A 99 8.28 -9.87 -12.17
N LEU A 100 7.17 -9.68 -11.44
CA LEU A 100 5.82 -9.79 -12.02
C LEU A 100 5.54 -8.66 -13.01
N ALA A 101 6.01 -7.44 -12.73
CA ALA A 101 5.93 -6.32 -13.66
C ALA A 101 6.72 -6.59 -14.95
N GLU A 102 7.93 -7.16 -14.84
CA GLU A 102 8.75 -7.55 -15.99
C GLU A 102 8.08 -8.64 -16.82
N THR A 103 7.56 -9.70 -16.19
CA THR A 103 6.88 -10.80 -16.89
C THR A 103 5.68 -10.30 -17.69
N ARG A 104 4.90 -9.35 -17.16
CA ARG A 104 3.75 -8.73 -17.85
C ARG A 104 4.15 -7.87 -19.06
N SER A 105 5.42 -7.50 -19.19
CA SER A 105 5.92 -6.66 -20.28
C SER A 105 6.42 -7.45 -21.49
N ILE A 106 6.53 -8.78 -21.37
CA ILE A 106 6.91 -9.68 -22.46
C ILE A 106 5.63 -10.03 -23.25
N PRO A 107 5.49 -9.61 -24.51
CA PRO A 107 4.35 -10.03 -25.33
C PRO A 107 4.45 -11.52 -25.70
N ASP A 108 3.30 -12.20 -25.78
CA ASP A 108 3.14 -13.61 -26.20
C ASP A 108 3.79 -13.92 -27.56
#